data_AF-A0A353N292-F1
#
_entry.id   AF-A0A353N292-F1
#
_cell.length_a   1.000
_cell.length_b   1.000
_cell.length_c   1.000
_cell.angle_alpha   90.00
_cell.angle_beta   90.00
_cell.angle_gamma   90.00
#
_symmetry.space_group_name_H-M   'P 1'
#
loop_
_entity.id
_entity.type
_entity.pdbx_description
1 polymer ?
#
loop_
_entity_poly.entity_id
_entity_poly.type
_entity_poly.pdbx_seq_one_letter_code
_entity_poly.pdbx_strand_id
1 'polypeptide(L)' 'IREAWEVSGKVFIVYRGGNGAVTERLIEPTGLVRVGGRVMLEAWCALRGESRTFRFDRILEARKQEE' A
#
# COMPACT_ATOMS: atom_id res chain seq x y z
N ILE A 1 -3.35 -23.41 -9.88
CA ILE A 1 -4.29 -22.56 -9.12
C ILE A 1 -3.49 -21.46 -8.43
N ARG A 2 -3.08 -20.44 -9.19
CA ARG A 2 -2.53 -19.18 -8.67
C ARG A 2 -3.55 -18.08 -9.02
N GLU A 3 -4.81 -18.42 -8.79
CA GLU A 3 -5.97 -17.56 -9.05
C GLU A 3 -6.25 -16.78 -7.78
N ALA A 4 -6.06 -15.45 -7.84
CA ALA A 4 -6.69 -14.41 -7.03
C ALA A 4 -5.80 -13.16 -6.93
N TRP A 5 -5.39 -12.56 -8.06
CA TRP A 5 -4.73 -11.25 -8.07
C TRP A 5 -5.42 -10.21 -8.97
N GLU A 6 -6.60 -10.51 -9.50
CA GLU A 6 -7.38 -9.60 -10.36
C GLU A 6 -8.43 -8.80 -9.57
N VAL A 7 -8.15 -8.35 -8.35
CA VAL A 7 -8.98 -7.28 -7.75
C VAL A 7 -8.13 -6.41 -6.85
N SER A 8 -7.45 -5.44 -7.43
CA SER A 8 -6.89 -4.35 -6.66
C SER A 8 -6.80 -3.10 -7.53
N GLY A 9 -7.95 -2.45 -7.72
CA GLY A 9 -7.98 -1.08 -8.21
C GLY A 9 -7.11 -0.16 -7.34
N LYS A 10 -6.80 1.03 -7.85
CA LYS A 10 -5.97 2.00 -7.14
C LYS A 10 -6.60 2.34 -5.79
N VAL A 11 -5.78 2.36 -4.74
CA VAL A 11 -6.21 2.69 -3.38
C VAL A 11 -5.50 3.96 -2.95
N PHE A 12 -6.27 4.93 -2.48
CA PHE A 12 -5.74 6.12 -1.85
C PHE A 12 -5.51 5.84 -0.37
N ILE A 13 -4.31 6.15 0.12
CA ILE A 13 -3.96 5.98 1.54
C ILE A 13 -3.41 7.27 2.13
N VAL A 14 -3.78 7.53 3.38
CA VAL A 14 -3.11 8.52 4.24
C VAL A 14 -2.07 7.76 5.05
N TYR A 15 -0.79 7.99 4.77
CA TYR A 15 0.32 7.22 5.33
C TYR A 15 1.25 8.07 6.18
N ARG A 16 1.53 7.62 7.40
CA ARG A 16 2.51 8.24 8.29
C ARG A 16 3.90 7.65 8.07
N GLY A 17 4.82 8.45 7.54
CA GLY A 17 6.22 8.11 7.32
C GLY A 17 7.00 7.82 8.61
N GLY A 18 8.20 7.25 8.46
CA GLY A 18 9.09 6.96 9.61
C GLY A 18 9.58 8.21 10.35
N ASN A 19 9.59 9.36 9.68
CA ASN A 19 9.87 10.67 10.25
C ASN A 19 8.64 11.35 10.88
N GLY A 20 7.49 10.66 10.93
CA GLY A 20 6.23 11.21 11.44
C GLY A 20 5.44 12.04 10.42
N ALA A 21 5.98 12.35 9.25
CA ALA A 21 5.28 13.11 8.23
C ALA A 21 4.10 12.31 7.66
N VAL A 22 2.93 12.93 7.57
CA VAL A 22 1.74 12.33 6.96
C VAL A 22 1.69 12.72 5.49
N THR A 23 1.53 11.72 4.62
CA THR A 23 1.47 11.91 3.17
C THR A 23 0.33 11.11 2.59
N GLU A 24 -0.36 11.70 1.63
CA GLU A 24 -1.39 11.03 0.84
C GLU A 24 -0.76 10.35 -0.38
N ARG A 25 -1.18 9.12 -0.67
CA ARG A 25 -0.58 8.32 -1.73
C ARG A 25 -1.63 7.48 -2.44
N LEU A 26 -1.58 7.53 -3.76
CA LEU A 26 -2.25 6.54 -4.60
C LEU A 26 -1.32 5.34 -4.78
N ILE A 27 -1.80 4.17 -4.39
CA ILE A 27 -1.04 2.92 -4.46
C ILE A 27 -1.85 1.84 -5.18
N GLU A 28 -1.15 0.91 -5.81
CA GLU A 28 -1.75 -0.29 -6.40
C GLU A 28 -1.21 -1.50 -5.65
N PRO A 29 -1.98 -2.06 -4.70
CA PRO A 29 -1.59 -3.28 -3.99
C PRO A 29 -1.17 -4.39 -4.96
N THR A 30 0.02 -4.96 -4.72
CA THR A 30 0.63 -6.06 -5.50
C THR A 30 0.93 -7.29 -4.66
N GLY A 31 0.95 -7.18 -3.34
CA GLY A 31 1.28 -8.30 -2.47
C GLY A 31 1.01 -8.06 -0.99
N LEU A 32 1.05 -9.14 -0.22
CA LEU A 32 1.42 -9.09 1.19
C LEU A 32 2.80 -9.73 1.35
N VAL A 33 3.70 -9.07 2.05
CA VAL A 33 5.06 -9.55 2.30
C VAL A 33 5.34 -9.56 3.80
N ARG A 34 6.18 -10.50 4.24
CA ARG A 34 6.60 -10.60 5.65
C ARG A 34 8.03 -10.09 5.81
N VAL A 35 8.21 -9.01 6.56
CA VAL A 35 9.52 -8.39 6.81
C VAL A 35 9.72 -8.26 8.31
N GLY A 36 10.80 -8.86 8.84
CA GLY A 36 11.11 -8.82 10.28
C GLY A 36 9.98 -9.35 11.16
N GLY A 37 9.29 -10.40 10.72
CA GLY A 37 8.16 -11.01 11.42
C GLY A 37 6.81 -10.29 11.26
N ARG A 38 6.78 -9.09 10.66
CA ARG A 38 5.55 -8.30 10.47
C ARG A 38 5.04 -8.43 9.04
N VAL A 39 3.71 -8.49 8.89
CA VAL A 39 3.05 -8.46 7.57
C VAL A 39 2.94 -7.01 7.11
N MET A 40 3.32 -6.76 5.86
CA MET A 40 3.28 -5.45 5.21
C MET A 40 2.59 -5.59 3.85
N LEU A 41 1.98 -4.50 3.40
CA LEU A 41 1.38 -4.39 2.07
C LEU A 41 2.46 -4.03 1.07
N GLU A 42 2.70 -4.89 0.08
CA GLU A 42 3.48 -4.52 -1.10
C GLU A 42 2.53 -3.85 -2.10
N ALA A 43 2.94 -2.69 -2.62
CA ALA A 43 2.15 -1.94 -3.59
C ALA A 43 3.04 -1.07 -4.49
N TRP A 44 2.60 -0.85 -5.72
CA TRP A 44 3.18 0.17 -6.59
C TRP A 44 2.76 1.56 -6.12
N CYS A 45 3.72 2.46 -5.92
CA CYS A 45 3.44 3.83 -5.48
C CYS A 45 3.48 4.79 -6.66
N ALA A 46 2.32 5.26 -7.12
CA ALA A 46 2.22 6.15 -8.28
C ALA A 46 3.01 7.47 -8.09
N LEU A 47 3.07 7.98 -6.86
CA LEU A 47 3.82 9.19 -6.52
C LEU A 47 5.34 9.05 -6.74
N ARG A 48 5.88 7.83 -6.68
CA ARG A 48 7.32 7.57 -6.78
C ARG A 48 7.71 6.75 -8.01
N GLY A 49 6.74 6.11 -8.68
CA GLY A 49 6.99 5.25 -9.83
C GLY A 49 7.81 4.01 -9.47
N GLU A 50 7.59 3.45 -8.28
CA GLU A 50 8.33 2.28 -7.78
C GLU A 50 7.47 1.43 -6.82
N SER A 51 7.82 0.15 -6.69
CA SER A 51 7.22 -0.76 -5.70
C SER A 51 7.73 -0.44 -4.29
N ARG A 52 6.82 -0.34 -3.32
CA ARG A 52 7.13 -0.11 -1.91
C ARG A 52 6.31 -0.99 -0.99
N THR A 53 6.86 -1.22 0.19
CA THR A 53 6.16 -1.88 1.29
C THR A 53 5.60 -0.85 2.26
N PHE A 54 4.32 -1.00 2.59
CA PHE A 54 3.57 -0.15 3.50
C PHE A 54 3.19 -0.94 4.73
N ARG A 55 3.47 -0.37 5.90
CA ARG A 55 3.11 -0.97 7.18
C ARG A 55 1.66 -0.66 7.50
N PHE A 56 0.87 -1.68 7.81
CA PHE A 56 -0.53 -1.50 8.21
C PHE A 56 -0.69 -0.58 9.42
N ASP A 57 0.21 -0.66 10.40
CA ASP A 57 0.21 0.21 11.59
C ASP A 57 0.46 1.71 11.30
N ARG A 58 0.80 2.06 10.05
CA ARG A 58 1.08 3.44 9.63
C ARG A 58 0.08 3.97 8.59
N ILE A 59 -0.87 3.15 8.17
CA ILE A 59 -1.98 3.58 7.32
C ILE A 59 -3.03 4.18 8.25
N LEU A 60 -3.21 5.49 8.18
CA LEU A 60 -4.19 6.23 8.97
C LEU A 60 -5.59 6.13 8.35
N GLU A 61 -5.63 6.08 7.02
CA GLU A 61 -6.87 5.97 6.25
C GLU A 61 -6.58 5.27 4.91
N ALA A 62 -7.56 4.52 4.41
CA ALA A 62 -7.51 3.88 3.10
C ALA A 62 -8.88 3.96 2.43
N ARG A 63 -8.93 4.42 1.18
CA ARG A 63 -10.13 4.47 0.36
C ARG A 63 -9.84 3.84 -0.99
N LYS A 64 -10.70 2.95 -1.46
CA LYS A 64 -10.64 2.49 -2.85
C LYS A 64 -10.98 3.67 -3.76
N GLN A 65 -10.22 3.82 -4.83
CA GLN A 65 -10.62 4.67 -5.94
C GLN A 65 -11.54 3.82 -6.81
N GLU A 66 -12.84 4.00 -6.62
CA GLU A 66 -13.85 3.45 -7.53
C GLU A 66 -13.84 4.35 -8.78
N GLU A 67 -13.68 3.73 -9.95
CA GLU A 67 -13.85 4.37 -11.26
C GLU A 67 -15.29 4.15 -11.75
#